data_AF-A0AAU4QD66-F1
#
_entry.id   AF-A0AAU4QD66-F1
#
_cell.length_a   1.000
_cell.length_b   1.000
_cell.length_c   1.000
_cell.angle_alpha   90.00
_cell.angle_beta   90.00
_cell.angle_gamma   90.00
#
_symmetry.space_group_name_H-M   'P 1'
#
loop_
_entity.id
_entity.type
_entity.pdbx_description
1 polymer ?
#
loop_
_entity_poly.entity_id
_entity_poly.type
_entity_poly.pdbx_seq_one_letter_code
_entity_poly.pdbx_strand_id
1 'polypeptide(L)'
;MTSQKVQLKNKVTDADGDKSTLTFEVWTADAAGNPLKKVSIADNEWGVIVSPYVASGTTVTVDVPVGKLALNTNYVFHTSAFDGSLYETSWSPWAKFRIELPVDLTLPTPDYSAPDPTSLNTPPNYYQTKPLGTAGSPLSARSSKSAVEQCSEADADGRQVCFGKSTPVAKGKAPKSGAKAAGVATAGVEWCNTDFESILATRFIECDVRSVPIYIRMDGAIQATAHFMFLRMLQVDGQNSFTEHLTIEPAQQIPPAFREINFVGVEHLCQGSCTPHEPDSSAWKGKTWWVPGEMHSASLTTPYTWDASVAGKTYLYQPDVKIDANILPADGRIRPFMTGYQWSLDYDGGTEDLDQIRCDTTNAGPGTGCVFVNHAPTYIFNAKAFPQAAAHAWLIQKATPKHPGSMADQKPLYYMGDSAQNSRNRNRICPTGWAAANGDASALVDAADALNCDEFAFASSYNSGGMSSAEGGLNPALLPGGTTPTGAAGMHNQESMGNHFATFMRDMRIMDKDAYWLDTRMDDGGTCTYGAGGGQPVICKLAAK
;
A
#
# COMPACT_ATOMS: atom_id res chain seq x y z
N MET A 1 -21.60 -20.59 1.45
CA MET A 1 -22.73 -19.65 1.31
C MET A 1 -23.88 -20.58 1.31
N THR A 2 -24.82 -20.38 2.21
CA THR A 2 -26.18 -20.51 1.72
C THR A 2 -26.33 -19.48 0.62
N SER A 3 -26.20 -19.90 -0.65
CA SER A 3 -26.89 -19.14 -1.70
C SER A 3 -28.32 -19.02 -1.19
N GLN A 4 -28.99 -17.90 -1.46
CA GLN A 4 -30.42 -17.90 -1.20
C GLN A 4 -31.03 -19.16 -1.82
N LYS A 5 -32.06 -19.69 -1.18
CA LYS A 5 -32.81 -20.85 -1.66
C LYS A 5 -33.26 -20.56 -3.09
N VAL A 6 -32.61 -21.19 -4.07
CA VAL A 6 -32.90 -20.95 -5.49
C VAL A 6 -34.11 -21.78 -5.86
N GLN A 7 -35.17 -21.12 -6.31
CA GLN A 7 -36.39 -21.79 -6.74
C GLN A 7 -36.43 -21.89 -8.26
N LEU A 8 -36.41 -23.11 -8.79
CA LEU A 8 -36.64 -23.36 -10.21
C LEU A 8 -38.11 -23.66 -10.42
N LYS A 9 -38.71 -23.02 -11.43
CA LYS A 9 -40.13 -23.15 -11.73
C LYS A 9 -40.33 -23.50 -13.18
N ASN A 10 -41.16 -24.51 -13.45
CA ASN A 10 -41.61 -24.79 -14.81
C ASN A 10 -43.04 -25.35 -14.81
N LYS A 11 -43.70 -25.25 -15.95
CA LYS A 11 -45.05 -25.78 -16.17
C LYS A 11 -44.94 -27.23 -16.64
N VAL A 12 -45.63 -28.15 -15.97
CA VAL A 12 -45.75 -29.53 -16.43
C VAL A 12 -46.56 -29.53 -17.71
N THR A 13 -46.00 -30.14 -18.76
CA THR A 13 -46.67 -30.26 -20.06
C THR A 13 -46.57 -31.72 -20.46
N ASP A 14 -47.71 -32.39 -20.44
CA ASP A 14 -47.88 -33.79 -20.85
C ASP A 14 -48.81 -33.85 -22.06
N ALA A 15 -48.47 -34.65 -23.06
CA ALA A 15 -49.13 -34.62 -24.37
C ALA A 15 -50.57 -35.18 -24.33
N ASP A 16 -50.85 -36.11 -23.42
CA ASP A 16 -52.16 -36.75 -23.22
C ASP A 16 -52.94 -36.17 -22.02
N GLY A 17 -52.32 -35.26 -21.26
CA GLY A 17 -52.96 -34.53 -20.16
C GLY A 17 -52.91 -35.24 -18.80
N ASP A 18 -52.13 -36.31 -18.68
CA ASP A 18 -51.99 -37.08 -17.46
C ASP A 18 -51.14 -36.34 -16.39
N LYS A 19 -50.91 -37.03 -15.27
CA LYS A 19 -50.02 -36.53 -14.24
C LYS A 19 -48.59 -36.87 -14.62
N SER A 20 -47.67 -35.97 -14.35
CA SER A 20 -46.25 -36.18 -14.61
C SER A 20 -45.38 -35.55 -13.53
N THR A 21 -44.16 -36.07 -13.37
CA THR A 21 -43.07 -35.36 -12.68
C THR A 21 -42.27 -34.55 -13.68
N LEU A 22 -41.58 -33.50 -13.23
CA LEU A 22 -40.53 -32.83 -14.00
C LEU A 22 -39.15 -33.11 -13.41
N THR A 23 -38.23 -33.57 -14.24
CA THR A 23 -36.81 -33.64 -13.94
C THR A 23 -36.16 -32.31 -14.28
N PHE A 24 -35.60 -31.61 -13.29
CA PHE A 24 -34.87 -30.36 -13.45
C PHE A 24 -33.38 -30.62 -13.62
N GLU A 25 -32.83 -30.13 -14.72
CA GLU A 25 -31.41 -30.21 -15.02
C GLU A 25 -30.81 -28.81 -15.24
N VAL A 26 -29.66 -28.55 -14.62
CA VAL A 26 -28.99 -27.23 -14.63
C VAL A 26 -27.60 -27.34 -15.26
N TRP A 27 -27.26 -26.36 -16.09
CA TRP A 27 -25.95 -26.23 -16.74
C TRP A 27 -25.38 -24.85 -16.49
N THR A 28 -24.06 -24.73 -16.39
CA THR A 28 -23.40 -23.43 -16.57
C THR A 28 -23.63 -22.94 -17.99
N ALA A 29 -23.63 -21.62 -18.18
CA ALA A 29 -23.87 -21.00 -19.47
C ALA A 29 -22.78 -20.01 -19.87
N ASP A 30 -22.54 -19.86 -21.18
CA ASP A 30 -21.71 -18.79 -21.73
C ASP A 30 -22.40 -17.42 -21.64
N ALA A 31 -21.74 -16.37 -22.13
CA ALA A 31 -22.30 -15.01 -22.13
C ALA A 31 -23.56 -14.85 -23.02
N ALA A 32 -23.74 -15.71 -24.02
CA ALA A 32 -24.94 -15.73 -24.87
C ALA A 32 -26.08 -16.57 -24.25
N GLY A 33 -25.80 -17.30 -23.16
CA GLY A 33 -26.74 -18.17 -22.48
C GLY A 33 -26.86 -19.57 -23.11
N ASN A 34 -25.83 -20.04 -23.82
CA ASN A 34 -25.76 -21.41 -24.32
C ASN A 34 -25.23 -22.33 -23.19
N PRO A 35 -25.79 -23.56 -23.05
CA PRO A 35 -25.33 -24.51 -22.04
C PRO A 35 -23.89 -24.97 -22.31
N LEU A 36 -23.07 -25.06 -21.25
CA LEU A 36 -21.66 -25.48 -21.30
C LEU A 36 -21.41 -26.79 -20.55
N LYS A 37 -21.64 -26.80 -19.23
CA LYS A 37 -21.36 -27.96 -18.38
C LYS A 37 -22.50 -28.23 -17.41
N LYS A 38 -22.98 -29.47 -17.36
CA LYS A 38 -23.98 -29.93 -16.38
C LYS A 38 -23.47 -29.75 -14.95
N VAL A 39 -24.34 -29.25 -14.08
CA VAL A 39 -24.09 -29.00 -12.66
C VAL A 39 -24.94 -29.95 -11.84
N SER A 40 -24.32 -30.67 -10.90
CA SER A 40 -25.06 -31.53 -9.99
C SER A 40 -25.77 -30.68 -8.94
N ILE A 41 -27.10 -30.70 -8.95
CA ILE A 41 -27.97 -29.94 -8.05
C ILE A 41 -28.64 -30.79 -6.96
N ALA A 42 -28.37 -32.08 -6.92
CA ALA A 42 -28.89 -33.00 -5.91
C ALA A 42 -27.87 -34.11 -5.60
N ASP A 43 -27.93 -34.69 -4.40
CA ASP A 43 -27.09 -35.83 -4.00
C ASP A 43 -27.70 -37.16 -4.46
N ASN A 44 -27.93 -37.28 -5.77
CA ASN A 44 -28.31 -38.53 -6.42
C ASN A 44 -27.39 -38.80 -7.62
N GLU A 45 -27.45 -40.01 -8.15
CA GLU A 45 -26.56 -40.49 -9.22
C GLU A 45 -26.66 -39.66 -10.52
N TRP A 46 -27.76 -38.93 -10.72
CA TRP A 46 -28.04 -38.15 -11.93
C TRP A 46 -27.77 -36.64 -11.75
N GLY A 47 -27.59 -36.18 -10.51
CA GLY A 47 -27.37 -34.78 -10.16
C GLY A 47 -28.55 -33.85 -10.47
N VAL A 48 -29.78 -34.37 -10.53
CA VAL A 48 -31.01 -33.63 -10.93
C VAL A 48 -32.04 -33.60 -9.80
N ILE A 49 -32.98 -32.64 -9.82
CA ILE A 49 -34.10 -32.61 -8.87
C ILE A 49 -35.38 -33.01 -9.60
N VAL A 50 -36.13 -33.97 -9.06
CA VAL A 50 -37.41 -34.40 -9.63
C VAL A 50 -38.56 -33.78 -8.82
N SER A 51 -39.53 -33.17 -9.49
CA SER A 51 -40.70 -32.58 -8.82
C SER A 51 -41.65 -33.65 -8.28
N PRO A 52 -42.61 -33.28 -7.40
CA PRO A 52 -43.77 -34.11 -7.15
C PRO A 52 -44.56 -34.43 -8.43
N TYR A 53 -45.30 -35.53 -8.40
CA TYR A 53 -46.15 -35.99 -9.49
C TYR A 53 -47.49 -35.22 -9.48
N VAL A 54 -47.69 -34.36 -10.47
CA VAL A 54 -48.82 -33.40 -10.53
C VAL A 54 -49.50 -33.41 -11.88
N ALA A 55 -50.72 -32.88 -11.96
CA ALA A 55 -51.47 -32.80 -13.21
C ALA A 55 -50.77 -31.90 -14.25
N SER A 56 -50.83 -32.30 -15.52
CA SER A 56 -50.45 -31.46 -16.66
C SER A 56 -51.09 -30.06 -16.57
N GLY A 57 -50.32 -29.04 -16.93
CA GLY A 57 -50.69 -27.63 -16.79
C GLY A 57 -50.36 -27.00 -15.43
N THR A 58 -49.97 -27.78 -14.42
CA THR A 58 -49.54 -27.25 -13.11
C THR A 58 -48.13 -26.64 -13.19
N THR A 59 -47.90 -25.49 -12.57
CA THR A 59 -46.55 -24.97 -12.36
C THR A 59 -45.96 -25.58 -11.10
N VAL A 60 -44.87 -26.34 -11.25
CA VAL A 60 -44.13 -26.90 -10.12
C VAL A 60 -42.93 -26.03 -9.77
N THR A 61 -42.60 -25.98 -8.49
CA THR A 61 -41.42 -25.30 -7.96
C THR A 61 -40.55 -26.33 -7.24
N VAL A 62 -39.25 -26.33 -7.53
CA VAL A 62 -38.26 -27.11 -6.79
C VAL A 62 -37.21 -26.21 -6.17
N ASP A 63 -36.72 -26.61 -5.01
CA ASP A 63 -35.73 -25.86 -4.26
C ASP A 63 -34.35 -26.48 -4.47
N VAL A 64 -33.41 -25.71 -5.02
CA VAL A 64 -32.03 -26.14 -5.16
C VAL A 64 -31.34 -26.02 -3.80
N PRO A 65 -30.72 -27.10 -3.29
CA PRO A 65 -29.97 -27.03 -2.05
C PRO A 65 -28.85 -25.99 -2.12
N VAL A 66 -28.66 -25.35 -0.98
CA VAL A 66 -27.56 -24.44 -0.71
C VAL A 66 -26.22 -25.03 -1.13
N GLY A 67 -25.39 -24.23 -1.80
CA GLY A 67 -24.00 -24.59 -2.14
C GLY A 67 -23.86 -25.46 -3.38
N LYS A 68 -24.96 -25.85 -4.03
CA LYS A 68 -24.94 -26.58 -5.31
C LYS A 68 -24.62 -25.68 -6.51
N LEU A 69 -24.92 -24.39 -6.41
CA LEU A 69 -24.66 -23.40 -7.45
C LEU A 69 -23.58 -22.42 -6.97
N ALA A 70 -22.60 -22.18 -7.83
CA ALA A 70 -21.58 -21.18 -7.63
C ALA A 70 -22.16 -19.78 -7.87
N LEU A 71 -21.65 -18.79 -7.15
CA LEU A 71 -22.14 -17.43 -7.30
C LEU A 71 -21.46 -16.75 -8.47
N ASN A 72 -22.02 -15.60 -8.86
CA ASN A 72 -21.62 -14.81 -10.00
C ASN A 72 -21.55 -15.62 -11.32
N THR A 73 -22.34 -16.69 -11.41
CA THR A 73 -22.29 -17.66 -12.50
C THR A 73 -23.62 -17.66 -13.26
N ASN A 74 -23.52 -17.63 -14.60
CA ASN A 74 -24.67 -17.79 -15.48
C ASN A 74 -25.05 -19.26 -15.56
N TYR A 75 -26.35 -19.52 -15.42
CA TYR A 75 -26.91 -20.85 -15.53
C TYR A 75 -28.07 -20.87 -16.52
N VAL A 76 -28.29 -22.05 -17.08
CA VAL A 76 -29.54 -22.40 -17.75
C VAL A 76 -30.11 -23.65 -17.12
N PHE A 77 -31.43 -23.74 -17.09
CA PHE A 77 -32.12 -24.97 -16.72
C PHE A 77 -33.20 -25.32 -17.74
N HIS A 78 -33.50 -26.60 -17.83
CA HIS A 78 -34.62 -27.14 -18.60
C HIS A 78 -35.22 -28.32 -17.84
N THR A 79 -36.37 -28.80 -18.31
CA THR A 79 -37.06 -29.93 -17.70
C THR A 79 -37.53 -30.96 -18.71
N SER A 80 -37.56 -32.23 -18.31
CA SER A 80 -38.22 -33.33 -19.03
C SER A 80 -39.31 -33.93 -18.14
N ALA A 81 -40.46 -34.25 -18.74
CA ALA A 81 -41.58 -34.83 -18.02
C ALA A 81 -41.53 -36.37 -18.01
N PHE A 82 -42.08 -36.97 -16.96
CA PHE A 82 -42.26 -38.42 -16.83
C PHE A 82 -43.66 -38.72 -16.28
N ASP A 83 -44.47 -39.41 -17.07
CA ASP A 83 -45.88 -39.70 -16.82
C ASP A 83 -46.11 -40.93 -15.92
N GLY A 84 -45.04 -41.64 -15.54
CA GLY A 84 -45.11 -42.91 -14.79
C GLY A 84 -44.80 -44.16 -15.62
N SER A 85 -44.78 -44.03 -16.94
CA SER A 85 -44.49 -45.10 -17.92
C SER A 85 -43.35 -44.74 -18.87
N LEU A 86 -43.29 -43.50 -19.33
CA LEU A 86 -42.34 -43.01 -20.34
C LEU A 86 -41.83 -41.61 -19.99
N TYR A 87 -40.59 -41.34 -20.39
CA TYR A 87 -40.06 -39.98 -20.40
C TYR A 87 -40.45 -39.30 -21.69
N GLU A 88 -40.86 -38.04 -21.58
CA GLU A 88 -41.02 -37.19 -22.74
C GLU A 88 -39.68 -37.05 -23.48
N THR A 89 -39.71 -37.34 -24.78
CA THR A 89 -38.50 -37.26 -25.62
C THR A 89 -38.08 -35.83 -25.92
N SER A 90 -38.99 -34.87 -25.69
CA SER A 90 -38.77 -33.44 -25.87
C SER A 90 -38.54 -32.76 -24.52
N TRP A 91 -37.43 -32.03 -24.42
CA TRP A 91 -37.13 -31.18 -23.27
C TRP A 91 -37.79 -29.80 -23.42
N SER A 92 -38.07 -29.15 -22.29
CA SER A 92 -38.51 -27.76 -22.31
C SER A 92 -37.42 -26.85 -22.92
N PRO A 93 -37.81 -25.66 -23.42
CA PRO A 93 -36.83 -24.62 -23.72
C PRO A 93 -35.95 -24.31 -22.51
N TRP A 94 -34.73 -23.85 -22.77
CA TRP A 94 -33.81 -23.38 -21.73
C TRP A 94 -34.29 -22.07 -21.12
N ALA A 95 -34.36 -22.03 -19.80
CA ALA A 95 -34.57 -20.81 -19.03
C ALA A 95 -33.24 -20.35 -18.43
N LYS A 96 -32.94 -19.05 -18.57
CA LYS A 96 -31.68 -18.43 -18.11
C LYS A 96 -31.85 -17.82 -16.73
N PHE A 97 -30.84 -17.96 -15.87
CA PHE A 97 -30.77 -17.26 -14.59
C PHE A 97 -29.31 -17.05 -14.17
N ARG A 98 -29.07 -16.12 -13.24
CA ARG A 98 -27.75 -15.87 -12.65
C ARG A 98 -27.87 -15.96 -11.14
N ILE A 99 -26.88 -16.59 -10.51
CA ILE A 99 -26.74 -16.53 -9.05
C ILE A 99 -25.85 -15.35 -8.74
N GLU A 100 -26.40 -14.33 -8.07
CA GLU A 100 -25.64 -13.14 -7.66
C GLU A 100 -25.00 -13.33 -6.29
N LEU A 101 -23.95 -12.55 -6.03
CA LEU A 101 -23.36 -12.40 -4.71
C LEU A 101 -24.24 -11.43 -3.91
N PRO A 102 -24.97 -11.86 -2.87
CA PRO A 102 -25.68 -10.91 -2.03
C PRO A 102 -24.63 -10.14 -1.22
N VAL A 103 -24.48 -8.85 -1.52
CA VAL A 103 -23.77 -7.89 -0.67
C VAL A 103 -24.84 -6.96 -0.10
N ASP A 104 -25.05 -7.03 1.20
CA ASP A 104 -25.97 -6.16 1.93
C ASP A 104 -25.14 -5.21 2.82
N LEU A 105 -24.87 -4.02 2.29
CA LEU A 105 -24.16 -2.96 3.01
C LEU A 105 -25.16 -1.88 3.42
N THR A 106 -25.33 -1.69 4.73
CA THR A 106 -25.94 -0.46 5.23
C THR A 106 -24.87 0.61 5.28
N LEU A 107 -25.02 1.64 4.45
CA LEU A 107 -24.09 2.77 4.32
C LEU A 107 -24.58 4.00 5.10
N PRO A 108 -23.69 4.88 5.56
CA PRO A 108 -24.10 6.18 6.09
C PRO A 108 -24.67 7.05 4.96
N THR A 109 -25.53 8.00 5.31
CA THR A 109 -26.03 9.01 4.36
C THR A 109 -24.87 9.89 3.88
N PRO A 110 -24.72 10.13 2.56
CA PRO A 110 -23.70 11.03 2.03
C PRO A 110 -23.84 12.46 2.60
N ASP A 111 -22.71 13.06 2.95
CA ASP A 111 -22.57 14.48 3.30
C ASP A 111 -21.62 15.16 2.30
N TYR A 112 -22.18 15.66 1.20
CA TYR A 112 -21.42 16.35 0.14
C TYR A 112 -20.80 17.68 0.58
N SER A 113 -21.08 18.15 1.81
CA SER A 113 -20.42 19.32 2.40
C SER A 113 -19.15 18.96 3.19
N ALA A 114 -18.88 17.67 3.40
CA ALA A 114 -17.71 17.21 4.14
C ALA A 114 -16.42 17.63 3.44
N PRO A 115 -15.47 18.27 4.15
CA PRO A 115 -14.23 18.72 3.55
C PRO A 115 -13.37 17.53 3.13
N ASP A 116 -12.60 17.72 2.07
CA ASP A 116 -11.70 16.68 1.59
C ASP A 116 -10.58 16.40 2.59
N PRO A 117 -10.30 15.11 2.86
CA PRO A 117 -9.14 14.75 3.65
C PRO A 117 -7.87 15.09 2.88
N THR A 118 -6.86 15.58 3.60
CA THR A 118 -5.54 15.82 3.02
C THR A 118 -4.61 14.64 3.28
N SER A 119 -4.01 14.12 2.21
CA SER A 119 -2.96 13.11 2.30
C SER A 119 -1.60 13.67 2.70
N LEU A 120 -1.43 14.99 2.73
CA LEU A 120 -0.15 15.63 3.12
C LEU A 120 0.16 15.47 4.60
N ASN A 121 -0.86 15.25 5.43
CA ASN A 121 -0.75 15.13 6.89
C ASN A 121 -0.83 13.67 7.38
N THR A 122 -0.62 12.69 6.49
CA THR A 122 -0.56 11.29 6.92
C THR A 122 0.63 11.08 7.86
N PRO A 123 0.45 10.36 8.99
CA PRO A 123 1.56 10.07 9.89
C PRO A 123 2.74 9.41 9.16
N PRO A 124 3.98 9.71 9.56
CA PRO A 124 5.15 9.07 8.98
C PRO A 124 5.15 7.56 9.32
N ASN A 125 5.82 6.77 8.49
CA ASN A 125 6.01 5.34 8.74
C ASN A 125 7.36 4.85 8.21
N TYR A 126 7.72 3.64 8.58
CA TYR A 126 8.99 2.99 8.23
C TYR A 126 8.87 2.02 7.05
N TYR A 127 7.71 1.94 6.38
CA TYR A 127 7.50 0.95 5.32
C TYR A 127 8.22 1.39 4.05
N GLN A 128 9.27 0.66 3.70
CA GLN A 128 9.93 0.81 2.41
C GLN A 128 9.12 0.10 1.31
N THR A 129 8.50 0.89 0.44
CA THR A 129 7.65 0.43 -0.65
C THR A 129 8.21 0.91 -1.98
N LYS A 130 9.02 0.06 -2.62
CA LYS A 130 9.72 0.39 -3.88
C LYS A 130 8.74 0.47 -5.06
N PRO A 131 9.03 1.30 -6.09
CA PRO A 131 8.31 1.27 -7.36
C PRO A 131 8.27 -0.12 -8.00
N LEU A 132 7.21 -0.38 -8.79
CA LEU A 132 7.01 -1.66 -9.46
C LEU A 132 8.17 -1.97 -10.43
N GLY A 133 8.74 -3.18 -10.33
CA GLY A 133 9.79 -3.66 -11.24
C GLY A 133 11.23 -3.36 -10.81
N THR A 134 11.44 -2.71 -9.66
CA THR A 134 12.77 -2.51 -9.06
C THR A 134 13.24 -3.78 -8.33
N ALA A 135 14.47 -4.23 -8.55
CA ALA A 135 15.04 -5.42 -7.90
C ALA A 135 14.88 -5.35 -6.36
N GLY A 136 14.42 -6.45 -5.74
CA GLY A 136 14.01 -6.45 -4.33
C GLY A 136 12.58 -5.94 -4.09
N SER A 137 11.65 -6.23 -5.01
CA SER A 137 10.22 -5.85 -4.92
C SER A 137 9.35 -6.51 -3.83
N PRO A 138 9.81 -7.32 -2.84
CA PRO A 138 9.04 -7.45 -1.62
C PRO A 138 9.04 -6.13 -0.85
N LEU A 139 8.06 -5.95 0.03
CA LEU A 139 8.29 -5.13 1.23
C LEU A 139 9.47 -5.77 1.96
N SER A 140 10.65 -5.22 1.73
CA SER A 140 11.87 -5.71 2.32
C SER A 140 11.91 -5.19 3.75
N ALA A 141 11.72 -6.09 4.71
CA ALA A 141 11.98 -5.80 6.10
C ALA A 141 13.44 -6.05 6.50
N ARG A 142 14.34 -6.38 5.56
CA ARG A 142 15.78 -6.63 5.83
C ARG A 142 16.62 -6.69 4.57
N SER A 143 17.63 -5.82 4.52
CA SER A 143 18.81 -5.97 3.66
C SER A 143 19.63 -7.18 4.07
N SER A 144 20.45 -7.68 3.15
CA SER A 144 21.58 -8.57 3.48
C SER A 144 22.83 -7.81 3.92
N LYS A 145 22.87 -6.48 3.76
CA LYS A 145 23.99 -5.64 4.16
C LYS A 145 23.98 -5.46 5.67
N SER A 146 25.06 -5.87 6.32
CA SER A 146 25.24 -5.69 7.76
C SER A 146 25.97 -4.37 8.03
N ALA A 147 25.52 -3.61 9.03
CA ALA A 147 26.25 -2.46 9.54
C ALA A 147 27.71 -2.83 9.83
N VAL A 148 28.62 -1.93 9.47
CA VAL A 148 30.07 -2.10 9.59
C VAL A 148 30.59 -1.16 10.67
N GLU A 149 31.42 -1.69 11.56
CA GLU A 149 32.15 -0.86 12.52
C GLU A 149 33.26 -0.08 11.79
N GLN A 150 33.38 1.21 12.08
CA GLN A 150 34.25 2.14 11.37
C GLN A 150 35.37 2.59 12.31
N CYS A 151 36.56 2.01 12.17
CA CYS A 151 37.68 2.20 13.09
C CYS A 151 38.85 2.95 12.46
N SER A 152 39.66 3.60 13.31
CA SER A 152 41.01 4.00 12.94
C SER A 152 41.92 2.78 12.73
N GLU A 153 43.10 2.98 12.16
CA GLU A 153 44.19 2.00 12.32
C GLU A 153 44.57 1.87 13.80
N ALA A 154 45.03 0.68 14.20
CA ALA A 154 45.59 0.49 15.53
C ALA A 154 46.99 1.11 15.62
N ASP A 155 47.32 1.75 16.74
CA ASP A 155 48.68 2.25 16.98
C ASP A 155 49.64 1.14 17.43
N ALA A 156 50.91 1.52 17.64
CA ALA A 156 51.96 0.60 18.08
C ALA A 156 51.70 -0.05 19.46
N ASP A 157 50.82 0.54 20.27
CA ASP A 157 50.43 0.03 21.59
C ASP A 157 49.09 -0.74 21.50
N GLY A 158 48.63 -1.08 20.30
CA GLY A 158 47.39 -1.85 20.07
C GLY A 158 46.11 -1.04 20.32
N ARG A 159 46.20 0.28 20.45
CA ARG A 159 45.04 1.14 20.70
C ARG A 159 44.36 1.55 19.41
N GLN A 160 43.04 1.60 19.45
CA GLN A 160 42.19 1.93 18.31
C GLN A 160 40.95 2.68 18.80
N VAL A 161 40.43 3.60 17.99
CA VAL A 161 39.11 4.20 18.23
C VAL A 161 38.17 3.83 17.10
N CYS A 162 36.89 3.67 17.42
CA CYS A 162 35.90 3.25 16.44
C CYS A 162 34.57 3.96 16.68
N PHE A 163 33.88 4.28 15.59
CA PHE A 163 32.43 4.30 15.59
C PHE A 163 31.93 2.87 15.45
N GLY A 164 31.27 2.37 16.49
CA GLY A 164 30.61 1.08 16.46
C GLY A 164 29.35 1.08 15.61
N LYS A 165 28.82 -0.12 15.40
CA LYS A 165 27.52 -0.30 14.76
C LYS A 165 26.43 0.36 15.60
N SER A 166 25.46 1.02 14.97
CA SER A 166 24.24 1.45 15.65
C SER A 166 23.61 0.24 16.34
N THR A 167 23.20 0.43 17.60
CA THR A 167 22.61 -0.64 18.40
C THR A 167 21.23 -0.22 18.87
N PRO A 168 20.15 -0.94 18.49
CA PRO A 168 18.80 -0.61 18.90
C PRO A 168 18.67 -0.48 20.42
N VAL A 169 18.53 0.75 20.89
CA VAL A 169 18.23 1.00 22.30
C VAL A 169 16.72 0.91 22.48
N ALA A 170 16.27 -0.07 23.28
CA ALA A 170 14.85 -0.29 23.51
C ALA A 170 14.17 0.98 24.05
N LYS A 171 12.98 1.30 23.52
CA LYS A 171 12.14 2.43 23.98
C LYS A 171 11.99 2.42 25.51
N GLY A 172 12.39 3.51 26.17
CA GLY A 172 12.37 3.65 27.64
C GLY A 172 13.64 3.20 28.38
N LYS A 173 14.59 2.56 27.69
CA LYS A 173 15.98 2.37 28.15
C LYS A 173 16.96 3.33 27.50
N ALA A 174 16.50 4.07 26.49
CA ALA A 174 17.28 5.15 25.91
C ALA A 174 17.59 6.17 27.01
N PRO A 175 18.86 6.57 27.15
CA PRO A 175 19.23 7.53 28.16
C PRO A 175 18.54 8.86 27.85
N LYS A 176 17.85 9.42 28.84
CA LYS A 176 17.06 10.64 28.70
C LYS A 176 18.03 11.78 28.38
N SER A 177 18.02 12.30 27.15
CA SER A 177 18.74 13.53 26.87
C SER A 177 18.15 14.66 27.72
N GLY A 178 19.01 15.51 28.27
CA GLY A 178 18.56 16.72 28.96
C GLY A 178 17.69 17.56 28.02
N ALA A 179 16.70 18.27 28.55
CA ALA A 179 15.67 19.01 27.80
C ALA A 179 16.14 19.50 26.42
N LYS A 180 15.75 18.76 25.37
CA LYS A 180 16.13 19.06 24.00
C LYS A 180 15.76 20.51 23.66
N ALA A 181 16.68 21.24 23.04
CA ALA A 181 16.36 22.53 22.43
C ALA A 181 15.51 22.29 21.16
N ALA A 182 14.22 22.04 21.37
CA ALA A 182 13.28 21.49 20.39
C ALA A 182 13.00 22.36 19.14
N GLY A 183 13.64 23.52 18.98
CA GLY A 183 13.29 24.50 17.94
C GLY A 183 14.17 24.52 16.69
N VAL A 184 15.41 24.02 16.74
CA VAL A 184 16.39 24.18 15.64
C VAL A 184 16.79 22.86 14.97
N ALA A 185 16.82 21.75 15.73
CA ALA A 185 17.34 20.46 15.29
C ALA A 185 16.51 19.72 14.23
N THR A 186 15.18 19.92 14.21
CA THR A 186 14.26 19.20 13.30
C THR A 186 13.43 20.12 12.42
N ALA A 187 13.80 21.40 12.30
CA ALA A 187 13.03 22.41 11.55
C ALA A 187 11.51 22.44 11.90
N GLY A 188 11.14 22.10 13.13
CA GLY A 188 9.75 22.04 13.59
C GLY A 188 9.02 20.72 13.32
N VAL A 189 9.70 19.68 12.79
CA VAL A 189 9.14 18.34 12.60
C VAL A 189 9.18 17.58 13.92
N GLU A 190 8.04 17.55 14.63
CA GLU A 190 7.95 17.01 15.99
C GLU A 190 8.24 15.50 16.05
N TRP A 191 7.73 14.71 15.10
CA TRP A 191 7.88 13.25 15.07
C TRP A 191 9.31 12.79 14.76
N CYS A 192 10.16 13.69 14.27
CA CYS A 192 11.57 13.43 13.98
C CYS A 192 12.43 13.49 15.26
N ASN A 193 11.95 14.17 16.30
CA ASN A 193 12.75 14.51 17.48
C ASN A 193 12.71 13.40 18.56
N THR A 194 13.12 12.18 18.23
CA THR A 194 13.08 11.02 19.14
C THR A 194 14.38 10.88 19.95
N ASP A 195 14.29 10.37 21.17
CA ASP A 195 15.44 10.03 22.03
C ASP A 195 15.84 8.54 21.90
N PHE A 196 15.25 7.83 20.93
CA PHE A 196 15.51 6.42 20.64
C PHE A 196 15.69 6.24 19.13
N GLU A 197 16.29 5.13 18.72
CA GLU A 197 16.49 4.85 17.30
C GLU A 197 15.17 4.74 16.53
N SER A 198 15.06 5.45 15.42
CA SER A 198 13.86 5.44 14.59
C SER A 198 14.17 5.88 13.18
N ILE A 199 13.61 5.17 12.20
CA ILE A 199 13.63 5.59 10.79
C ILE A 199 12.19 5.76 10.36
N LEU A 200 11.81 6.99 10.02
CA LEU A 200 10.44 7.38 9.72
C LEU A 200 10.44 8.30 8.51
N ALA A 201 9.55 8.04 7.57
CA ALA A 201 9.40 8.85 6.37
C ALA A 201 7.94 9.22 6.11
N THR A 202 7.78 10.37 5.48
CA THR A 202 6.63 10.76 4.65
C THR A 202 7.11 10.81 3.19
N ARG A 203 6.26 11.26 2.28
CA ARG A 203 6.66 11.46 0.87
C ARG A 203 7.73 12.55 0.69
N PHE A 204 7.83 13.50 1.62
CA PHE A 204 8.65 14.71 1.49
C PHE A 204 9.66 14.94 2.62
N ILE A 205 9.58 14.15 3.70
CA ILE A 205 10.49 14.25 4.85
C ILE A 205 10.88 12.84 5.27
N GLU A 206 12.17 12.60 5.47
CA GLU A 206 12.74 11.37 6.03
C GLU A 206 13.54 11.75 7.29
N CYS A 207 13.45 10.92 8.33
CA CYS A 207 14.20 11.08 9.56
C CYS A 207 14.78 9.74 10.00
N ASP A 208 16.10 9.69 10.11
CA ASP A 208 16.89 8.55 10.57
C ASP A 208 17.63 8.95 11.85
N VAL A 209 17.25 8.31 12.96
CA VAL A 209 17.83 8.51 14.29
C VAL A 209 18.54 7.24 14.72
N ARG A 210 19.82 7.37 15.05
CA ARG A 210 20.75 6.27 15.37
C ARG A 210 21.44 6.49 16.71
N SER A 211 21.64 5.42 17.46
CA SER A 211 22.46 5.44 18.67
C SER A 211 23.84 4.89 18.33
N VAL A 212 24.77 5.78 18.02
CA VAL A 212 26.12 5.45 17.56
C VAL A 212 27.08 5.38 18.76
N PRO A 213 27.62 4.19 19.11
CA PRO A 213 28.65 4.09 20.12
C PRO A 213 30.03 4.47 19.57
N ILE A 214 30.82 5.19 20.37
CA ILE A 214 32.24 5.48 20.11
C ILE A 214 33.06 4.69 21.13
N TYR A 215 33.97 3.85 20.65
CA TYR A 215 34.81 2.99 21.47
C TYR A 215 36.25 3.49 21.55
N ILE A 216 36.87 3.26 22.69
CA ILE A 216 38.34 3.11 22.79
C ILE A 216 38.60 1.62 22.97
N ARG A 217 39.42 1.04 22.09
CA ARG A 217 39.89 -0.34 22.17
C ARG A 217 41.38 -0.39 22.50
N MET A 218 41.76 -1.45 23.18
CA MET A 218 43.15 -1.85 23.41
C MET A 218 43.25 -3.34 23.15
N ASP A 219 44.14 -3.73 22.23
CA ASP A 219 44.33 -5.11 21.78
C ASP A 219 43.01 -5.79 21.36
N GLY A 220 42.16 -5.03 20.67
CA GLY A 220 40.84 -5.47 20.21
C GLY A 220 39.72 -5.49 21.26
N ALA A 221 40.04 -5.30 22.55
CA ALA A 221 39.06 -5.26 23.64
C ALA A 221 38.58 -3.82 23.92
N ILE A 222 37.26 -3.63 24.04
CA ILE A 222 36.64 -2.34 24.38
C ILE A 222 37.00 -1.95 25.82
N GLN A 223 37.64 -0.80 25.98
CA GLN A 223 38.02 -0.23 27.27
C GLN A 223 37.04 0.85 27.75
N ALA A 224 36.47 1.60 26.82
CA ALA A 224 35.50 2.66 27.11
C ALA A 224 34.51 2.85 25.97
N THR A 225 33.32 3.37 26.30
CA THR A 225 32.24 3.62 25.33
C THR A 225 31.52 4.93 25.64
N ALA A 226 31.39 5.80 24.65
CA ALA A 226 30.51 6.97 24.68
C ALA A 226 29.40 6.76 23.64
N HIS A 227 28.13 6.87 24.01
CA HIS A 227 27.02 6.78 23.05
C HIS A 227 26.56 8.17 22.64
N PHE A 228 26.30 8.33 21.35
CA PHE A 228 25.74 9.54 20.75
C PHE A 228 24.43 9.20 20.04
N MET A 229 23.48 10.11 20.09
CA MET A 229 22.32 10.12 19.21
C MET A 229 22.66 10.96 17.99
N PHE A 230 22.67 10.32 16.82
CA PHE A 230 22.78 10.98 15.52
C PHE A 230 21.39 11.04 14.93
N LEU A 231 20.92 12.23 14.61
CA LEU A 231 19.66 12.47 13.91
C LEU A 231 19.98 13.11 12.57
N ARG A 232 19.53 12.47 11.50
CA ARG A 232 19.57 13.00 10.15
C ARG A 232 18.15 13.16 9.65
N MET A 233 17.82 14.35 9.16
CA MET A 233 16.53 14.63 8.54
C MET A 233 16.75 15.17 7.14
N LEU A 234 16.10 14.58 6.15
CA LEU A 234 16.09 15.04 4.77
C LEU A 234 14.71 15.63 4.43
N GLN A 235 14.68 16.84 3.88
CA GLN A 235 13.48 17.52 3.41
C GLN A 235 13.58 17.81 1.92
N VAL A 236 12.61 17.32 1.13
CA VAL A 236 12.63 17.39 -0.34
C VAL A 236 11.50 18.24 -0.92
N ASP A 237 11.05 19.24 -0.14
CA ASP A 237 9.98 20.18 -0.50
C ASP A 237 10.42 21.30 -1.47
N GLY A 238 11.74 21.45 -1.69
CA GLY A 238 12.30 22.35 -2.70
C GLY A 238 12.07 21.88 -4.14
N GLN A 239 11.94 22.84 -5.07
CA GLN A 239 11.77 22.54 -6.50
C GLN A 239 13.05 21.94 -7.10
N ASN A 240 14.17 22.65 -7.00
CA ASN A 240 15.49 22.24 -7.52
C ASN A 240 16.52 22.01 -6.41
N SER A 241 16.05 21.82 -5.18
CA SER A 241 16.87 21.64 -3.99
C SER A 241 16.19 20.73 -2.96
N PHE A 242 17.00 20.18 -2.07
CA PHE A 242 16.56 19.52 -0.85
C PHE A 242 17.53 19.85 0.28
N THR A 243 17.11 19.68 1.53
CA THR A 243 17.87 20.11 2.70
C THR A 243 18.10 18.93 3.63
N GLU A 244 19.34 18.77 4.08
CA GLU A 244 19.70 17.86 5.17
C GLU A 244 19.90 18.65 6.47
N HIS A 245 19.32 18.14 7.56
CA HIS A 245 19.58 18.60 8.91
C HIS A 245 20.23 17.46 9.68
N LEU A 246 21.43 17.71 10.17
CA LEU A 246 22.19 16.78 10.99
C LEU A 246 22.26 17.31 12.41
N THR A 247 21.90 16.49 13.39
CA THR A 247 22.03 16.78 14.82
C THR A 247 22.76 15.65 15.51
N ILE A 248 23.71 16.01 16.36
CA ILE A 248 24.57 15.10 17.09
C ILE A 248 24.54 15.51 18.55
N GLU A 249 24.16 14.59 19.42
CA GLU A 249 24.15 14.82 20.86
C GLU A 249 24.62 13.58 21.63
N PRO A 250 25.33 13.74 22.76
CA PRO A 250 25.62 12.62 23.63
C PRO A 250 24.34 12.02 24.19
N ALA A 251 24.19 10.70 24.07
CA ALA A 251 23.11 9.96 24.69
C ALA A 251 23.31 9.90 26.22
N GLN A 252 24.56 9.97 26.69
CA GLN A 252 24.91 10.10 28.11
C GLN A 252 25.99 11.16 28.33
N GLN A 253 26.29 11.45 29.60
CA GLN A 253 27.49 12.20 29.96
C GLN A 253 28.74 11.52 29.40
N ILE A 254 29.62 12.30 28.78
CA ILE A 254 30.89 11.77 28.26
C ILE A 254 31.70 11.15 29.39
N PRO A 255 32.14 9.88 29.25
CA PRO A 255 32.90 9.20 30.29
C PRO A 255 34.28 9.83 30.52
N PRO A 256 34.83 9.78 31.75
CA PRO A 256 36.16 10.30 32.07
C PRO A 256 37.32 9.66 31.29
N ALA A 257 37.10 8.50 30.66
CA ALA A 257 38.08 7.84 29.81
C ALA A 257 38.36 8.60 28.50
N PHE A 258 37.45 9.47 28.07
CA PHE A 258 37.61 10.35 26.91
C PHE A 258 38.05 11.73 27.40
N ARG A 259 39.26 12.18 27.03
CA ARG A 259 39.67 13.57 27.27
C ARG A 259 38.84 14.53 26.45
N GLU A 260 38.65 14.20 25.18
CA GLU A 260 37.89 14.98 24.21
C GLU A 260 37.40 14.05 23.09
N ILE A 261 36.17 14.27 22.65
CA ILE A 261 35.64 13.74 21.39
C ILE A 261 35.35 14.97 20.54
N ASN A 262 35.98 15.11 19.38
CA ASN A 262 35.91 16.34 18.58
C ASN A 262 35.62 16.01 17.12
N PHE A 263 34.48 16.48 16.62
CA PHE A 263 34.08 16.29 15.23
C PHE A 263 34.63 17.46 14.42
N VAL A 264 35.53 17.15 13.50
CA VAL A 264 36.42 18.11 12.83
C VAL A 264 36.13 18.28 11.35
N GLY A 265 35.32 17.40 10.75
CA GLY A 265 34.97 17.46 9.35
C GLY A 265 33.61 16.83 9.08
N VAL A 266 32.93 17.36 8.07
CA VAL A 266 31.74 16.79 7.47
C VAL A 266 31.91 16.86 5.96
N GLU A 267 31.68 15.74 5.28
CA GLU A 267 31.68 15.65 3.82
C GLU A 267 30.35 15.05 3.42
N HIS A 268 29.54 15.79 2.66
CA HIS A 268 28.30 15.29 2.11
C HIS A 268 28.59 14.63 0.77
N LEU A 269 28.23 13.35 0.69
CA LEU A 269 28.29 12.59 -0.54
C LEU A 269 26.91 12.57 -1.18
N CYS A 270 26.86 12.49 -2.49
CA CYS A 270 25.60 12.34 -3.19
C CYS A 270 25.80 11.48 -4.43
N GLN A 271 25.18 10.31 -4.45
CA GLN A 271 25.22 9.47 -5.65
C GLN A 271 24.41 10.15 -6.76
N GLY A 272 25.03 10.35 -7.92
CA GLY A 272 24.42 11.03 -9.07
C GLY A 272 24.96 12.45 -9.26
N SER A 273 24.15 13.34 -9.84
CA SER A 273 24.52 14.72 -10.19
C SER A 273 23.94 15.77 -9.23
N CYS A 274 23.54 15.38 -8.02
CA CYS A 274 23.21 16.32 -6.94
C CYS A 274 24.49 16.95 -6.39
N THR A 275 24.42 18.24 -6.06
CA THR A 275 25.55 19.02 -5.56
C THR A 275 25.25 19.50 -4.14
N PRO A 276 25.93 18.98 -3.11
CA PRO A 276 25.84 19.56 -1.78
C PRO A 276 26.50 20.94 -1.76
N HIS A 277 25.88 21.88 -1.06
CA HIS A 277 26.47 23.18 -0.75
C HIS A 277 27.15 23.08 0.61
N GLU A 278 28.40 22.63 0.59
CA GLU A 278 29.15 22.37 1.82
C GLU A 278 29.18 23.59 2.73
N PRO A 279 28.61 23.48 3.95
CA PRO A 279 28.63 24.58 4.89
C PRO A 279 30.03 24.75 5.47
N ASP A 280 30.46 25.99 5.69
CA ASP A 280 31.73 26.24 6.36
C ASP A 280 31.68 25.84 7.86
N SER A 281 32.85 25.74 8.50
CA SER A 281 32.96 25.32 9.91
C SER A 281 32.15 26.16 10.91
N SER A 282 31.79 27.41 10.57
CA SER A 282 30.98 28.31 11.42
C SER A 282 29.48 28.08 11.31
N ALA A 283 29.04 27.26 10.35
CA ALA A 283 27.63 26.92 10.15
C ALA A 283 27.07 26.04 11.29
N TRP A 284 27.93 25.28 11.98
CA TRP A 284 27.54 24.49 13.15
C TRP A 284 26.89 25.36 14.22
N LYS A 285 25.75 24.91 14.73
CA LYS A 285 25.11 25.46 15.93
C LYS A 285 25.44 24.55 17.10
N GLY A 286 26.10 25.11 18.11
CA GLY A 286 26.67 24.32 19.21
C GLY A 286 28.15 24.04 18.99
N LYS A 287 28.84 23.50 20.01
CA LYS A 287 30.23 23.08 19.86
C LYS A 287 30.26 21.68 19.27
N THR A 288 31.23 21.39 18.41
CA THR A 288 31.44 20.06 17.82
C THR A 288 32.42 19.21 18.63
N TRP A 289 32.72 19.60 19.87
CA TRP A 289 33.64 18.87 20.74
C TRP A 289 33.09 18.75 22.14
N TRP A 290 33.29 17.59 22.74
CA TRP A 290 32.78 17.24 24.06
C TRP A 290 33.91 16.76 24.98
N VAL A 291 33.86 17.19 26.23
CA VAL A 291 34.76 16.75 27.31
C VAL A 291 33.98 15.99 28.40
N PRO A 292 34.64 15.30 29.35
CA PRO A 292 33.96 14.55 30.40
C PRO A 292 32.83 15.30 31.10
N GLY A 293 31.67 14.65 31.23
CA GLY A 293 30.49 15.21 31.90
C GLY A 293 29.57 16.06 31.03
N GLU A 294 29.98 16.48 29.82
CA GLU A 294 29.13 17.29 28.93
C GLU A 294 28.05 16.46 28.22
N MET A 295 26.95 17.12 27.84
CA MET A 295 25.82 16.58 27.05
C MET A 295 25.19 17.63 26.14
N HIS A 296 25.98 18.57 25.59
CA HIS A 296 25.44 19.58 24.67
C HIS A 296 25.22 18.99 23.27
N SER A 297 24.37 19.64 22.48
CA SER A 297 24.07 19.24 21.08
C SER A 297 24.85 20.11 20.08
N ALA A 298 25.20 19.51 18.95
CA ALA A 298 25.73 20.17 17.76
C ALA A 298 24.78 19.89 16.59
N SER A 299 24.46 20.92 15.79
CA SER A 299 23.61 20.76 14.60
C SER A 299 24.14 21.50 13.39
N LEU A 300 23.86 20.96 12.22
CA LEU A 300 24.27 21.46 10.92
C LEU A 300 23.09 21.38 9.95
N THR A 301 23.02 22.32 9.01
CA THR A 301 22.03 22.30 7.92
C THR A 301 22.75 22.49 6.60
N THR A 302 22.52 21.57 5.68
CA THR A 302 23.19 21.50 4.39
C THR A 302 22.17 21.46 3.26
N PRO A 303 22.13 22.47 2.39
CA PRO A 303 21.32 22.42 1.18
C PRO A 303 22.02 21.64 0.07
N TYR A 304 21.23 20.97 -0.76
CA TYR A 304 21.66 20.31 -1.99
C TYR A 304 20.92 20.94 -3.16
N THR A 305 21.57 21.04 -4.30
CA THR A 305 20.92 21.40 -5.58
C THR A 305 21.06 20.28 -6.59
N TRP A 306 20.15 20.28 -7.57
CA TRP A 306 20.20 19.36 -8.70
C TRP A 306 19.83 20.08 -10.00
N ASP A 307 20.28 19.51 -11.13
CA ASP A 307 20.05 20.08 -12.45
C ASP A 307 18.61 19.84 -12.93
N ALA A 308 17.78 20.87 -12.80
CA ALA A 308 16.40 20.88 -13.30
C ALA A 308 16.25 21.53 -14.69
N SER A 309 17.34 21.77 -15.43
CA SER A 309 17.30 22.51 -16.70
C SER A 309 16.66 21.75 -17.86
N VAL A 310 16.62 20.41 -17.79
CA VAL A 310 16.10 19.56 -18.86
C VAL A 310 14.70 19.05 -18.49
N ALA A 311 13.69 19.44 -19.25
CA ALA A 311 12.30 19.03 -19.04
C ALA A 311 12.06 17.52 -19.27
N GLY A 312 11.11 16.94 -18.52
CA GLY A 312 10.72 15.53 -18.64
C GLY A 312 11.80 14.52 -18.23
N LYS A 313 12.79 14.95 -17.44
CA LYS A 313 13.84 14.08 -16.90
C LYS A 313 13.50 13.62 -15.49
N THR A 314 14.02 12.45 -15.16
CA THR A 314 13.94 11.84 -13.84
C THR A 314 15.35 11.48 -13.40
N TYR A 315 15.68 11.80 -12.17
CA TYR A 315 16.96 11.54 -11.53
C TYR A 315 16.71 10.78 -10.23
N LEU A 316 17.62 9.86 -9.91
CA LEU A 316 17.64 9.17 -8.64
C LEU A 316 18.91 9.56 -7.90
N TYR A 317 18.73 10.00 -6.66
CA TYR A 317 19.80 10.43 -5.77
C TYR A 317 19.74 9.63 -4.49
N GLN A 318 20.92 9.38 -3.92
CA GLN A 318 21.06 8.85 -2.58
C GLN A 318 22.09 9.71 -1.85
N PRO A 319 21.64 10.67 -1.02
CA PRO A 319 22.55 11.49 -0.23
C PRO A 319 23.15 10.64 0.89
N ASP A 320 24.40 10.90 1.22
CA ASP A 320 25.13 10.24 2.30
C ASP A 320 26.02 11.28 2.99
N VAL A 321 26.44 11.02 4.22
CA VAL A 321 27.25 11.97 4.99
C VAL A 321 28.37 11.23 5.69
N LYS A 322 29.58 11.80 5.60
CA LYS A 322 30.77 11.38 6.32
C LYS A 322 31.10 12.40 7.40
N ILE A 323 31.40 11.93 8.59
CA ILE A 323 31.74 12.74 9.76
C ILE A 323 33.11 12.29 10.25
N ASP A 324 34.08 13.18 10.20
CA ASP A 324 35.43 12.93 10.71
C ASP A 324 35.53 13.35 12.17
N ALA A 325 36.14 12.50 12.99
CA ALA A 325 36.32 12.74 14.42
C ALA A 325 37.76 12.51 14.86
N ASN A 326 38.20 13.41 15.72
CA ASN A 326 39.40 13.33 16.55
C ASN A 326 39.01 12.85 17.93
N ILE A 327 39.40 11.62 18.28
CA ILE A 327 39.12 11.03 19.60
C ILE A 327 40.40 11.03 20.43
N LEU A 328 40.33 11.63 21.61
CA LEU A 328 41.46 11.80 22.53
C LEU A 328 41.20 11.03 23.84
N PRO A 329 41.95 9.95 24.12
CA PRO A 329 41.89 9.27 25.41
C PRO A 329 42.42 10.13 26.57
N ALA A 330 41.94 9.87 27.78
CA ALA A 330 42.33 10.58 29.00
C ALA A 330 43.80 10.40 29.39
N ASP A 331 44.46 9.33 28.92
CA ASP A 331 45.87 9.08 29.20
C ASP A 331 46.82 10.11 28.57
N GLY A 332 46.33 10.90 27.60
CA GLY A 332 47.02 12.05 27.01
C GLY A 332 48.30 11.72 26.25
N ARG A 333 48.59 10.44 25.99
CA ARG A 333 49.89 9.96 25.49
C ARG A 333 50.03 9.96 23.96
N ILE A 334 49.05 10.49 23.20
CA ILE A 334 48.92 10.26 21.75
C ILE A 334 48.39 11.50 21.00
N ARG A 335 48.69 11.54 19.69
CA ARG A 335 47.99 12.36 18.68
C ARG A 335 46.49 11.99 18.63
N PRO A 336 45.60 12.88 18.16
CA PRO A 336 44.22 12.51 17.91
C PRO A 336 44.13 11.27 17.04
N PHE A 337 43.37 10.26 17.49
CA PHE A 337 43.00 9.18 16.58
C PHE A 337 41.94 9.72 15.64
N MET A 338 42.26 9.75 14.36
CA MET A 338 41.32 10.09 13.31
C MET A 338 40.51 8.85 12.95
N THR A 339 39.20 8.98 12.99
CA THR A 339 38.25 7.99 12.47
C THR A 339 37.10 8.73 11.79
N GLY A 340 36.37 8.05 10.92
CA GLY A 340 35.24 8.59 10.18
C GLY A 340 34.00 7.74 10.39
N TYR A 341 32.85 8.38 10.39
CA TYR A 341 31.53 7.75 10.32
C TYR A 341 30.88 8.10 9.00
N GLN A 342 30.62 7.10 8.15
CA GLN A 342 29.80 7.23 6.96
C GLN A 342 28.42 6.64 7.23
N TRP A 343 27.37 7.43 7.01
CA TRP A 343 25.98 7.05 7.28
C TRP A 343 25.58 5.75 6.57
N SER A 344 25.92 5.62 5.29
CA SER A 344 25.54 4.46 4.49
C SER A 344 26.23 3.13 4.86
N LEU A 345 27.28 3.16 5.68
CA LEU A 345 27.97 1.95 6.17
C LEU A 345 27.36 1.38 7.45
N ASP A 346 26.47 2.12 8.09
CA ASP A 346 25.85 1.79 9.38
C ASP A 346 24.35 1.48 9.26
N TYR A 347 23.87 1.17 8.06
CA TYR A 347 22.54 0.62 7.87
C TYR A 347 22.45 -0.81 8.44
N ASP A 348 21.50 -1.04 9.33
CA ASP A 348 21.03 -2.36 9.73
C ASP A 348 19.50 -2.45 9.53
N GLY A 349 18.98 -3.63 9.21
CA GLY A 349 17.54 -3.87 9.27
C GLY A 349 16.69 -3.54 8.04
N GLY A 350 17.25 -3.19 6.87
CA GLY A 350 16.51 -3.21 5.61
C GLY A 350 15.73 -1.97 5.20
N THR A 351 16.10 -0.81 5.73
CA THR A 351 15.52 0.50 5.39
C THR A 351 16.47 1.38 4.58
N GLU A 352 17.54 0.81 4.03
CA GLU A 352 18.67 1.54 3.43
C GLU A 352 18.34 2.35 2.18
N ASP A 353 17.17 2.14 1.57
CA ASP A 353 16.74 2.98 0.44
C ASP A 353 15.50 3.84 0.76
N LEU A 354 15.09 3.98 2.03
CA LEU A 354 14.05 4.96 2.39
C LEU A 354 14.48 6.39 2.07
N ASP A 355 15.78 6.67 2.13
CA ASP A 355 16.40 7.96 1.79
C ASP A 355 16.64 8.12 0.26
N GLN A 356 16.18 7.18 -0.57
CA GLN A 356 16.30 7.32 -2.02
C GLN A 356 15.35 8.39 -2.55
N ILE A 357 15.93 9.45 -3.11
CA ILE A 357 15.22 10.61 -3.63
C ILE A 357 15.05 10.46 -5.14
N ARG A 358 13.82 10.59 -5.61
CA ARG A 358 13.52 10.81 -7.04
C ARG A 358 13.24 12.29 -7.24
N CYS A 359 14.02 12.94 -8.09
CA CYS A 359 13.75 14.30 -8.57
C CYS A 359 13.35 14.26 -10.05
N ASP A 360 12.40 15.09 -10.44
CA ASP A 360 11.89 15.12 -11.81
C ASP A 360 11.44 16.52 -12.25
N THR A 361 11.49 16.76 -13.56
CA THR A 361 11.07 18.01 -14.23
C THR A 361 9.79 17.78 -15.04
N THR A 362 8.88 16.93 -14.55
CA THR A 362 7.70 16.56 -15.33
C THR A 362 6.75 17.75 -15.52
N ASN A 363 6.18 17.84 -16.72
CA ASN A 363 5.15 18.84 -17.05
C ASN A 363 3.74 18.42 -16.60
N ALA A 364 3.60 17.23 -16.02
CA ALA A 364 2.35 16.68 -15.53
C ALA A 364 2.32 16.75 -14.00
N GLY A 365 1.47 17.59 -13.42
CA GLY A 365 1.35 17.76 -11.97
C GLY A 365 1.95 19.07 -11.44
N PRO A 366 2.53 19.12 -10.22
CA PRO A 366 2.98 20.37 -9.60
C PRO A 366 4.30 20.92 -10.19
N GLY A 367 4.78 20.36 -11.32
CA GLY A 367 5.99 20.80 -12.02
C GLY A 367 7.25 20.10 -11.51
N THR A 368 8.39 20.80 -11.48
CA THR A 368 9.69 20.31 -11.01
C THR A 368 9.73 20.08 -9.49
N GLY A 369 10.37 19.01 -9.01
CA GLY A 369 10.51 18.72 -7.58
C GLY A 369 11.03 17.31 -7.26
N CYS A 370 11.09 17.00 -5.98
CA CYS A 370 11.65 15.74 -5.46
C CYS A 370 10.68 15.01 -4.51
N VAL A 371 10.88 13.70 -4.34
CA VAL A 371 10.14 12.83 -3.41
C VAL A 371 11.02 11.70 -2.91
N PHE A 372 10.71 11.15 -1.73
CA PHE A 372 11.22 9.84 -1.32
C PHE A 372 10.50 8.75 -2.10
N VAL A 373 11.17 8.18 -3.09
CA VAL A 373 10.53 7.32 -4.10
C VAL A 373 10.10 5.97 -3.53
N ASN A 374 10.84 5.47 -2.54
CA ASN A 374 10.57 4.22 -1.85
C ASN A 374 9.63 4.38 -0.65
N HIS A 375 9.00 5.54 -0.50
CA HIS A 375 7.90 5.76 0.42
C HIS A 375 6.58 5.87 -0.36
N ALA A 376 5.66 4.95 -0.10
CA ALA A 376 4.31 4.98 -0.67
C ALA A 376 3.39 5.88 0.19
N PRO A 377 2.86 6.99 -0.34
CA PRO A 377 1.90 7.81 0.38
C PRO A 377 0.51 7.18 0.39
N THR A 378 -0.36 7.65 1.27
CA THR A 378 -1.72 7.11 1.43
C THR A 378 -2.75 8.05 0.81
N TYR A 379 -3.51 7.56 -0.16
CA TYR A 379 -4.71 8.23 -0.62
C TYR A 379 -5.83 8.00 0.39
N ILE A 380 -6.43 9.07 0.90
CA ILE A 380 -7.51 9.00 1.88
C ILE A 380 -8.82 9.32 1.17
N PHE A 381 -9.79 8.41 1.25
CA PHE A 381 -11.12 8.66 0.74
C PHE A 381 -11.92 9.63 1.62
N ASN A 382 -12.64 10.56 0.99
CA ASN A 382 -13.72 11.31 1.63
C ASN A 382 -14.96 10.42 1.79
N ALA A 383 -14.89 9.42 2.67
CA ALA A 383 -15.96 8.44 2.90
C ALA A 383 -17.27 9.06 3.45
N LYS A 384 -17.22 10.28 3.97
CA LYS A 384 -18.41 11.02 4.42
C LYS A 384 -19.19 11.60 3.24
N ALA A 385 -18.49 12.24 2.30
CA ALA A 385 -19.10 12.71 1.07
C ALA A 385 -19.44 11.56 0.11
N PHE A 386 -18.62 10.50 0.10
CA PHE A 386 -18.67 9.43 -0.87
C PHE A 386 -18.67 8.01 -0.25
N PRO A 387 -19.69 7.65 0.55
CA PRO A 387 -19.74 6.37 1.22
C PRO A 387 -19.92 5.14 0.32
N GLN A 388 -20.60 5.24 -0.82
CA GLN A 388 -20.75 4.12 -1.76
C GLN A 388 -19.42 3.77 -2.43
N ALA A 389 -18.68 4.78 -2.89
CA ALA A 389 -17.34 4.57 -3.49
C ALA A 389 -16.35 4.01 -2.46
N ALA A 390 -16.40 4.55 -1.24
CA ALA A 390 -15.55 4.08 -0.17
C ALA A 390 -15.85 2.64 0.27
N ALA A 391 -17.13 2.29 0.41
CA ALA A 391 -17.55 0.94 0.71
C ALA A 391 -17.16 -0.06 -0.40
N HIS A 392 -17.20 0.37 -1.66
CA HIS A 392 -16.77 -0.47 -2.79
C HIS A 392 -15.30 -0.87 -2.69
N ALA A 393 -14.41 0.11 -2.55
CA ALA A 393 -12.99 -0.20 -2.43
C ALA A 393 -12.68 -0.98 -1.16
N TRP A 394 -13.37 -0.67 -0.05
CA TRP A 394 -13.23 -1.38 1.21
C TRP A 394 -13.63 -2.86 1.09
N LEU A 395 -14.75 -3.15 0.42
CA LEU A 395 -15.22 -4.52 0.21
C LEU A 395 -14.19 -5.32 -0.58
N ILE A 396 -13.65 -4.76 -1.65
CA ILE A 396 -12.63 -5.43 -2.46
C ILE A 396 -11.32 -5.61 -1.68
N GLN A 397 -10.92 -4.61 -0.89
CA GLN A 397 -9.77 -4.73 0.02
C GLN A 397 -9.93 -5.88 1.02
N LYS A 398 -11.13 -6.10 1.57
CA LYS A 398 -11.37 -7.13 2.60
C LYS A 398 -11.70 -8.50 2.03
N ALA A 399 -12.47 -8.56 0.95
CA ALA A 399 -13.02 -9.82 0.42
C ALA A 399 -12.10 -10.51 -0.60
N THR A 400 -11.18 -9.78 -1.24
CA THR A 400 -10.28 -10.38 -2.23
C THR A 400 -8.96 -10.84 -1.62
N PRO A 401 -8.40 -12.00 -2.02
CA PRO A 401 -7.14 -12.51 -1.47
C PRO A 401 -5.91 -11.63 -1.71
N LYS A 402 -6.02 -10.65 -2.62
CA LYS A 402 -4.92 -9.78 -3.02
C LYS A 402 -4.92 -8.43 -2.29
N HIS A 403 -5.96 -8.14 -1.50
CA HIS A 403 -6.05 -6.97 -0.62
C HIS A 403 -5.54 -5.64 -1.22
N PRO A 404 -5.91 -5.28 -2.46
CA PRO A 404 -5.25 -4.21 -3.20
C PRO A 404 -5.33 -2.86 -2.47
N GLY A 405 -4.18 -2.21 -2.24
CA GLY A 405 -4.07 -0.92 -1.55
C GLY A 405 -4.08 -1.00 -0.03
N SER A 406 -4.21 -2.20 0.57
CA SER A 406 -4.21 -2.38 2.02
C SER A 406 -2.79 -2.27 2.60
N MET A 407 -2.58 -1.27 3.45
CA MET A 407 -1.33 -1.14 4.23
C MET A 407 -1.19 -2.26 5.27
N ALA A 408 -2.29 -2.65 5.91
CA ALA A 408 -2.30 -3.73 6.91
C ALA A 408 -1.89 -5.08 6.32
N ASP A 409 -2.33 -5.36 5.09
CA ASP A 409 -1.98 -6.59 4.36
C ASP A 409 -0.71 -6.42 3.51
N GLN A 410 -0.09 -5.24 3.55
CA GLN A 410 1.19 -5.00 2.90
C GLN A 410 1.10 -5.22 1.36
N LYS A 411 0.01 -4.76 0.76
CA LYS A 411 -0.27 -4.86 -0.69
C LYS A 411 -0.57 -3.48 -1.29
N PRO A 412 0.44 -2.70 -1.70
CA PRO A 412 0.21 -1.37 -2.25
C PRO A 412 -0.49 -1.44 -3.61
N LEU A 413 -1.06 -0.32 -4.02
CA LEU A 413 -1.40 -0.06 -5.41
C LEU A 413 -0.19 0.56 -6.11
N TYR A 414 -0.05 0.28 -7.41
CA TYR A 414 0.98 0.89 -8.24
C TYR A 414 0.32 1.72 -9.33
N TYR A 415 0.68 3.00 -9.42
CA TYR A 415 0.09 3.92 -10.38
C TYR A 415 0.50 3.54 -11.81
N MET A 416 -0.45 3.69 -12.74
CA MET A 416 -0.25 3.47 -14.16
C MET A 416 -0.71 4.74 -14.88
N GLY A 417 0.26 5.49 -15.41
CA GLY A 417 0.06 6.84 -15.94
C GLY A 417 -0.34 6.93 -17.42
N ASP A 418 -0.41 5.80 -18.13
CA ASP A 418 -0.78 5.76 -19.55
C ASP A 418 -2.31 5.89 -19.72
N SER A 419 -2.74 7.06 -20.22
CA SER A 419 -4.15 7.35 -20.52
C SER A 419 -4.80 6.37 -21.52
N ALA A 420 -4.03 5.85 -22.49
CA ALA A 420 -4.55 4.88 -23.45
C ALA A 420 -4.78 3.53 -22.78
N GLN A 421 -3.86 3.09 -21.91
CA GLN A 421 -4.06 1.90 -21.09
C GLN A 421 -5.20 2.08 -20.08
N ASN A 422 -5.34 3.25 -19.46
CA ASN A 422 -6.46 3.55 -18.56
C ASN A 422 -7.80 3.34 -19.28
N SER A 423 -7.92 3.89 -20.50
CA SER A 423 -9.12 3.73 -21.33
C SER A 423 -9.37 2.25 -21.67
N ARG A 424 -8.32 1.47 -21.98
CA ARG A 424 -8.44 0.02 -22.21
C ARG A 424 -8.94 -0.71 -20.96
N ASN A 425 -8.38 -0.40 -19.79
CA ASN A 425 -8.77 -1.01 -18.52
C ASN A 425 -10.25 -0.72 -18.21
N ARG A 426 -10.66 0.56 -18.30
CA ARG A 426 -12.05 1.00 -18.10
C ARG A 426 -13.00 0.26 -19.05
N ASN A 427 -12.68 0.20 -20.33
CA ASN A 427 -13.53 -0.45 -21.34
C ASN A 427 -13.68 -1.96 -21.14
N ARG A 428 -12.72 -2.61 -20.48
CA ARG A 428 -12.77 -4.05 -20.17
C ARG A 428 -13.57 -4.35 -18.91
N ILE A 429 -13.56 -3.47 -17.92
CA ILE A 429 -14.34 -3.66 -16.69
C ILE A 429 -15.77 -3.13 -16.84
N CYS A 430 -15.91 -1.94 -17.42
CA CYS A 430 -17.18 -1.23 -17.59
C CYS A 430 -17.34 -0.76 -19.04
N PRO A 431 -17.77 -1.64 -19.96
CA PRO A 431 -18.09 -1.24 -21.33
C PRO A 431 -19.24 -0.24 -21.36
N THR A 432 -19.29 0.57 -22.42
CA THR A 432 -20.40 1.49 -22.67
C THR A 432 -21.76 0.77 -22.60
N GLY A 433 -22.69 1.32 -21.83
CA GLY A 433 -24.05 0.79 -21.66
C GLY A 433 -24.18 -0.36 -20.67
N TRP A 434 -23.07 -0.92 -20.17
CA TRP A 434 -23.13 -2.03 -19.21
C TRP A 434 -23.80 -1.62 -17.89
N ALA A 435 -23.44 -0.45 -17.34
CA ALA A 435 -24.05 0.06 -16.12
C ALA A 435 -25.56 0.30 -16.27
N ALA A 436 -26.00 0.84 -17.41
CA ALA A 436 -27.42 1.05 -17.68
C ALA A 436 -28.20 -0.28 -17.83
N ALA A 437 -27.56 -1.33 -18.33
CA ALA A 437 -28.19 -2.63 -18.54
C ALA A 437 -28.20 -3.54 -17.30
N ASN A 438 -27.29 -3.32 -16.34
CA ASN A 438 -27.09 -4.21 -15.19
C ASN A 438 -27.18 -3.52 -13.83
N GLY A 439 -27.26 -2.18 -13.79
CA GLY A 439 -27.25 -1.42 -12.55
C GLY A 439 -28.58 -1.40 -11.81
N ASP A 440 -28.46 -1.29 -10.49
CA ASP A 440 -29.61 -1.18 -9.59
C ASP A 440 -30.01 0.29 -9.44
N ALA A 441 -31.12 0.66 -10.08
CA ALA A 441 -31.65 2.02 -10.01
C ALA A 441 -32.07 2.43 -8.59
N SER A 442 -32.28 1.49 -7.67
CA SER A 442 -32.56 1.80 -6.25
C SER A 442 -31.35 2.37 -5.52
N ALA A 443 -30.16 2.21 -6.08
CA ALA A 443 -28.99 2.89 -5.56
C ALA A 443 -29.16 4.41 -5.68
N LEU A 444 -29.71 4.93 -6.80
CA LEU A 444 -29.71 6.35 -7.19
C LEU A 444 -30.30 7.26 -6.11
N VAL A 445 -29.58 8.33 -5.75
CA VAL A 445 -29.98 9.26 -4.67
C VAL A 445 -30.96 10.31 -5.17
N ASP A 446 -30.88 10.73 -6.44
CA ASP A 446 -31.83 11.67 -7.05
C ASP A 446 -32.03 11.47 -8.57
N ALA A 447 -32.89 12.32 -9.16
CA ALA A 447 -33.30 12.22 -10.56
C ALA A 447 -32.29 12.78 -11.59
N ALA A 448 -31.25 13.49 -11.15
CA ALA A 448 -30.16 13.95 -12.01
C ALA A 448 -29.03 12.91 -12.12
N ASP A 449 -29.14 11.83 -11.35
CA ASP A 449 -28.15 10.78 -11.21
C ASP A 449 -28.21 9.75 -12.34
N ALA A 450 -27.08 9.09 -12.59
CA ALA A 450 -26.95 8.06 -13.61
C ALA A 450 -26.07 6.91 -13.12
N LEU A 451 -26.54 5.69 -13.38
CA LEU A 451 -25.79 4.47 -13.12
C LEU A 451 -24.42 4.53 -13.83
N ASN A 452 -23.36 4.48 -13.04
CA ASN A 452 -21.99 4.32 -13.53
C ASN A 452 -21.41 2.99 -12.99
N CYS A 453 -20.31 2.52 -13.58
CA CYS A 453 -19.48 1.52 -12.90
C CYS A 453 -18.19 2.19 -12.44
N ASP A 454 -18.05 2.24 -11.13
CA ASP A 454 -16.78 2.56 -10.53
C ASP A 454 -15.91 1.31 -10.49
N GLU A 455 -14.60 1.50 -10.54
CA GLU A 455 -13.64 0.40 -10.66
C GLU A 455 -12.62 0.48 -9.53
N PHE A 456 -12.53 -0.60 -8.75
CA PHE A 456 -11.45 -0.78 -7.80
C PHE A 456 -10.82 -2.18 -7.94
N ALA A 457 -9.49 -2.33 -7.99
CA ALA A 457 -8.49 -1.26 -8.03
C ALA A 457 -8.62 -0.38 -9.28
N PHE A 458 -8.29 0.91 -9.15
CA PHE A 458 -8.55 1.92 -10.19
C PHE A 458 -7.95 1.54 -11.55
N ALA A 459 -8.62 1.92 -12.64
CA ALA A 459 -8.12 1.72 -14.01
C ALA A 459 -6.73 2.33 -14.26
N SER A 460 -6.38 3.39 -13.54
CA SER A 460 -5.08 4.06 -13.48
C SER A 460 -4.07 3.32 -12.59
N SER A 461 -4.21 2.01 -12.41
CA SER A 461 -3.27 1.22 -11.61
C SER A 461 -2.90 -0.09 -12.30
N TYR A 462 -1.69 -0.57 -12.04
CA TYR A 462 -1.25 -1.92 -12.44
C TYR A 462 -2.06 -3.02 -11.74
N ASN A 463 -2.78 -2.67 -10.68
CA ASN A 463 -3.65 -3.55 -9.91
C ASN A 463 -5.07 -3.61 -10.49
N SER A 464 -5.40 -2.85 -11.54
CA SER A 464 -6.72 -2.86 -12.17
C SER A 464 -7.13 -4.27 -12.60
N GLY A 465 -8.40 -4.61 -12.37
CA GLY A 465 -8.98 -5.85 -12.88
C GLY A 465 -8.98 -5.93 -14.41
N GLY A 466 -9.05 -4.77 -15.09
CA GLY A 466 -9.04 -4.65 -16.54
C GLY A 466 -7.65 -4.78 -17.18
N MET A 467 -6.59 -4.76 -16.36
CA MET A 467 -5.22 -4.90 -16.85
C MET A 467 -4.82 -6.36 -16.96
N SER A 468 -4.49 -6.81 -18.18
CA SER A 468 -4.11 -8.21 -18.41
C SER A 468 -2.69 -8.50 -17.90
N SER A 469 -2.39 -9.77 -17.61
CA SER A 469 -1.02 -10.18 -17.23
C SER A 469 0.02 -9.81 -18.30
N ALA A 470 -0.34 -9.85 -19.58
CA ALA A 470 0.56 -9.52 -20.69
C ALA A 470 0.92 -8.03 -20.75
N GLU A 471 0.07 -7.17 -20.20
CA GLU A 471 0.31 -5.73 -20.06
C GLU A 471 1.00 -5.40 -18.71
N GLY A 472 1.28 -6.40 -17.87
CA GLY A 472 1.88 -6.23 -16.54
C GLY A 472 0.87 -6.13 -15.40
N GLY A 473 -0.39 -6.52 -15.62
CA GLY A 473 -1.44 -6.49 -14.60
C GLY A 473 -1.15 -7.42 -13.41
N LEU A 474 -1.31 -6.89 -12.20
CA LEU A 474 -1.06 -7.61 -10.95
C LEU A 474 -2.30 -8.35 -10.43
N ASN A 475 -3.50 -7.87 -10.77
CA ASN A 475 -4.78 -8.45 -10.36
C ASN A 475 -5.75 -8.64 -11.54
N PRO A 476 -5.35 -9.30 -12.63
CA PRO A 476 -6.24 -9.47 -13.77
C PRO A 476 -7.52 -10.21 -13.33
N ALA A 477 -8.67 -9.58 -13.53
CA ALA A 477 -10.00 -10.18 -13.35
C ALA A 477 -10.50 -10.83 -14.66
N LEU A 478 -9.70 -10.74 -15.72
CA LEU A 478 -9.91 -11.40 -17.02
C LEU A 478 -9.31 -12.81 -16.98
N LEU A 479 -9.98 -13.76 -17.64
CA LEU A 479 -9.38 -15.07 -17.90
C LEU A 479 -8.12 -14.90 -18.78
N PRO A 480 -7.08 -15.76 -18.64
CA PRO A 480 -5.91 -15.71 -19.51
C PRO A 480 -6.30 -15.74 -20.99
N GLY A 481 -5.92 -14.71 -21.75
CA GLY A 481 -6.27 -14.55 -23.17
C GLY A 481 -7.68 -14.02 -23.47
N GLY A 482 -8.49 -13.74 -22.43
CA GLY A 482 -9.82 -13.17 -22.57
C GLY A 482 -9.80 -11.64 -22.78
N THR A 483 -10.51 -11.17 -23.80
CA THR A 483 -10.76 -9.74 -24.05
C THR A 483 -12.17 -9.31 -23.68
N THR A 484 -13.01 -10.26 -23.24
CA THR A 484 -14.43 -10.05 -22.99
C THR A 484 -14.67 -9.46 -21.61
N PRO A 485 -15.42 -8.35 -21.50
CA PRO A 485 -15.81 -7.75 -20.22
C PRO A 485 -16.59 -8.72 -19.34
N THR A 486 -16.21 -8.85 -18.07
CA THR A 486 -16.89 -9.77 -17.14
C THR A 486 -17.85 -9.07 -16.19
N GLY A 487 -17.75 -7.74 -16.05
CA GLY A 487 -18.48 -6.95 -15.05
C GLY A 487 -18.21 -7.36 -13.60
N ALA A 488 -17.30 -8.32 -13.36
CA ALA A 488 -17.17 -9.02 -12.09
C ALA A 488 -16.42 -8.23 -11.01
N ALA A 489 -15.82 -7.09 -11.38
CA ALA A 489 -15.04 -6.23 -10.49
C ALA A 489 -15.52 -4.76 -10.48
N GLY A 490 -16.61 -4.45 -11.19
CA GLY A 490 -17.26 -3.15 -11.10
C GLY A 490 -18.41 -3.23 -10.10
N MET A 491 -18.58 -2.20 -9.28
CA MET A 491 -19.82 -1.99 -8.53
C MET A 491 -20.47 -0.70 -8.98
N HIS A 492 -21.80 -0.68 -8.89
CA HIS A 492 -22.59 0.52 -9.11
C HIS A 492 -22.38 1.44 -7.92
N ASN A 493 -21.89 2.65 -8.17
CA ASN A 493 -21.96 3.73 -7.21
C ASN A 493 -22.15 5.05 -7.96
N GLN A 494 -22.37 6.13 -7.24
CA GLN A 494 -22.74 7.44 -7.82
C GLN A 494 -21.64 8.48 -7.68
N GLU A 495 -20.56 8.09 -7.04
CA GLU A 495 -19.72 9.01 -6.32
C GLU A 495 -18.35 9.02 -6.99
N SER A 496 -18.21 9.90 -7.99
CA SER A 496 -16.93 10.03 -8.67
C SER A 496 -15.93 10.76 -7.78
N MET A 497 -14.95 10.03 -7.25
CA MET A 497 -13.81 10.61 -6.54
C MET A 497 -12.68 11.06 -7.48
N GLY A 498 -12.94 11.20 -8.79
CA GLY A 498 -11.92 11.38 -9.82
C GLY A 498 -11.05 12.62 -9.62
N ASN A 499 -11.65 13.75 -9.24
CA ASN A 499 -10.92 15.00 -8.99
C ASN A 499 -10.03 14.92 -7.73
N HIS A 500 -10.49 14.19 -6.70
CA HIS A 500 -9.73 13.99 -5.45
C HIS A 500 -8.51 13.09 -5.69
N PHE A 501 -8.68 12.02 -6.47
CA PHE A 501 -7.59 11.14 -6.86
C PHE A 501 -6.55 11.87 -7.71
N ALA A 502 -6.98 12.68 -8.69
CA ALA A 502 -6.07 13.49 -9.49
C ALA A 502 -5.29 14.51 -8.65
N THR A 503 -5.95 15.12 -7.66
CA THR A 503 -5.33 16.04 -6.70
C THR A 503 -4.28 15.31 -5.84
N PHE A 504 -4.61 14.13 -5.31
CA PHE A 504 -3.65 13.30 -4.59
C PHE A 504 -2.42 12.94 -5.44
N MET A 505 -2.64 12.50 -6.68
CA MET A 505 -1.55 12.13 -7.59
C MET A 505 -0.61 13.30 -7.87
N ARG A 506 -1.18 14.50 -8.05
CA ARG A 506 -0.42 15.75 -8.20
C ARG A 506 0.34 16.08 -6.92
N ASP A 507 -0.36 16.22 -5.80
CA ASP A 507 0.20 16.75 -4.57
C ASP A 507 1.26 15.82 -3.97
N MET A 508 1.15 14.50 -4.18
CA MET A 508 2.16 13.51 -3.76
C MET A 508 3.20 13.17 -4.84
N ARG A 509 3.14 13.87 -6.00
CA ARG A 509 4.03 13.70 -7.17
C ARG A 509 4.17 12.23 -7.59
N ILE A 510 3.07 11.52 -7.70
CA ILE A 510 3.07 10.10 -8.07
C ILE A 510 3.32 9.95 -9.57
N MET A 511 4.33 9.17 -9.92
CA MET A 511 4.65 8.81 -11.31
C MET A 511 4.32 7.35 -11.62
N ASP A 512 4.38 7.00 -12.90
CA ASP A 512 4.19 5.62 -13.35
C ASP A 512 5.02 4.65 -12.50
N LYS A 513 4.38 3.56 -12.06
CA LYS A 513 4.93 2.51 -11.17
C LYS A 513 5.21 2.93 -9.73
N ASP A 514 5.02 4.18 -9.34
CA ASP A 514 5.09 4.54 -7.93
C ASP A 514 3.99 3.84 -7.13
N ALA A 515 4.35 3.39 -5.94
CA ALA A 515 3.43 2.75 -5.02
C ALA A 515 2.63 3.80 -4.23
N TYR A 516 1.40 3.46 -3.87
CA TYR A 516 0.56 4.21 -2.94
C TYR A 516 -0.40 3.27 -2.20
N TRP A 517 -0.81 3.69 -1.01
CA TRP A 517 -1.83 3.02 -0.20
C TRP A 517 -3.20 3.65 -0.42
N LEU A 518 -4.25 2.91 -0.11
CA LEU A 518 -5.61 3.45 -0.04
C LEU A 518 -6.18 3.24 1.36
N ASP A 519 -6.47 4.34 2.06
CA ASP A 519 -7.33 4.36 3.24
C ASP A 519 -8.76 4.69 2.79
N THR A 520 -9.62 3.68 2.86
CA THR A 520 -11.03 3.78 2.48
C THR A 520 -11.86 4.57 3.47
N ARG A 521 -11.33 4.85 4.68
CA ARG A 521 -12.06 5.51 5.78
C ARG A 521 -13.39 4.82 6.12
N MET A 522 -13.48 3.53 5.84
CA MET A 522 -14.61 2.68 6.16
C MET A 522 -14.23 1.64 7.21
N ASP A 523 -15.14 1.42 8.14
CA ASP A 523 -15.02 0.41 9.19
C ASP A 523 -16.36 -0.30 9.37
N ASP A 524 -16.29 -1.59 9.67
CA ASP A 524 -17.46 -2.40 9.99
C ASP A 524 -17.78 -2.44 11.48
N GLY A 525 -16.89 -1.93 12.34
CA GLY A 525 -17.04 -2.01 13.79
C GLY A 525 -17.20 -3.44 14.31
N GLY A 526 -16.70 -4.44 13.58
CA GLY A 526 -16.87 -5.86 13.87
C GLY A 526 -18.27 -6.41 13.59
N THR A 527 -19.13 -5.68 12.86
CA THR A 527 -20.51 -6.12 12.56
C THR A 527 -20.61 -7.00 11.32
N CYS A 528 -19.56 -7.09 10.52
CA CYS A 528 -19.58 -7.83 9.28
C CYS A 528 -19.43 -9.33 9.47
N THR A 529 -20.31 -10.08 8.83
CA THR A 529 -20.11 -11.50 8.55
C THR A 529 -19.53 -11.66 7.15
N TYR A 530 -18.21 -11.87 7.07
CA TYR A 530 -17.55 -12.32 5.86
C TYR A 530 -17.50 -13.83 5.90
N GLY A 531 -18.10 -14.47 4.91
CA GLY A 531 -18.03 -15.91 4.89
C GLY A 531 -16.73 -16.43 4.29
N ALA A 532 -16.28 -17.57 4.81
CA ALA A 532 -15.05 -18.22 4.37
C ALA A 532 -15.17 -18.74 2.92
N GLY A 533 -14.26 -18.28 2.06
CA GLY A 533 -14.25 -18.58 0.63
C GLY A 533 -15.31 -17.76 -0.13
N GLY A 534 -15.03 -17.43 -1.40
CA GLY A 534 -15.81 -16.53 -2.30
C GLY A 534 -17.28 -16.91 -2.56
N GLY A 535 -17.83 -17.77 -1.72
CA GLY A 535 -19.25 -17.87 -1.48
C GLY A 535 -19.62 -17.77 0.00
N GLN A 536 -19.32 -16.76 0.85
CA GLN A 536 -20.12 -16.11 1.95
C GLN A 536 -20.90 -14.80 1.60
N PRO A 537 -22.24 -14.56 1.75
CA PRO A 537 -22.76 -13.22 1.43
C PRO A 537 -22.19 -12.22 2.43
N VAL A 538 -21.90 -11.00 1.99
CA VAL A 538 -21.31 -9.98 2.87
C VAL A 538 -22.45 -9.14 3.42
N ILE A 539 -22.70 -9.23 4.72
CA ILE A 539 -23.72 -8.44 5.42
C ILE A 539 -23.00 -7.57 6.44
N CYS A 540 -23.13 -6.25 6.28
CA CYS A 540 -22.32 -5.27 7.00
C CYS A 540 -23.07 -3.97 7.27
N LYS A 541 -22.84 -3.37 8.44
CA LYS A 541 -23.16 -1.96 8.67
C LYS A 541 -21.86 -1.18 8.71
N LEU A 542 -21.63 -0.37 7.69
CA LEU A 542 -20.40 0.42 7.57
C LEU A 542 -20.56 1.79 8.20
N ALA A 543 -19.47 2.29 8.77
CA ALA A 543 -19.35 3.64 9.27
C ALA A 543 -18.20 4.35 8.55
N ALA A 544 -18.46 5.58 8.11
CA ALA A 544 -17.43 6.49 7.62
C ALA A 544 -16.69 7.12 8.79
N LYS A 545 -15.36 7.05 8.78
CA LYS A 545 -14.47 7.67 9.78
C LYS A 545 -14.18 9.12 9.46
#